data_AF-K9X328-F1
#
_entry.id   AF-K9X328-F1
#
_cell.length_a   1.000
_cell.length_b   1.000
_cell.length_c   1.000
_cell.angle_alpha   90.00
_cell.angle_beta   90.00
_cell.angle_gamma   90.00
#
_symmetry.space_group_name_H-M   'P 1'
#
loop_
_entity.id
_entity.type
_entity.pdbx_description
1 polymer ?
#
loop_
_entity_poly.entity_id
_entity_poly.type
_entity_poly.pdbx_seq_one_letter_code
_entity_poly.pdbx_strand_id
1 'polypeptide(L)' 'MKTTRLNVRMSERRLNKLRQYAAIKDKTVTQIVEDWVDRLPNKNIETVKNDADLFSVKPTA' A
#
# COMPACT_ATOMS: atom_id res chain seq x y z
N MET A 1 -15.22 -10.63 -12.59
CA MET A 1 -13.95 -9.86 -12.65
C MET A 1 -12.80 -10.85 -12.53
N LYS A 2 -11.72 -10.73 -13.33
CA LYS A 2 -10.56 -11.62 -13.16
C LYS A 2 -9.91 -11.30 -11.81
N THR A 3 -9.91 -12.25 -10.89
CA THR A 3 -9.31 -12.10 -9.56
C THR A 3 -7.84 -12.51 -9.61
N THR A 4 -6.93 -11.58 -9.35
CA THR A 4 -5.51 -11.86 -9.11
C THR A 4 -5.23 -11.91 -7.61
N ARG A 5 -4.20 -12.66 -7.20
CA ARG A 5 -3.83 -12.79 -5.78
C ARG A 5 -2.60 -11.94 -5.49
N LEU A 6 -2.65 -11.19 -4.40
CA LEU A 6 -1.49 -10.49 -3.84
C LEU A 6 -0.74 -11.43 -2.88
N ASN A 7 0.58 -11.60 -3.07
CA ASN A 7 1.44 -12.33 -2.14
C ASN A 7 2.49 -11.36 -1.58
N VAL A 8 2.51 -11.18 -0.26
CA VAL A 8 3.42 -10.26 0.43
C VAL A 8 4.22 -11.02 1.47
N ARG A 9 5.55 -10.98 1.37
CA ARG A 9 6.44 -11.47 2.43
C ARG A 9 6.53 -10.46 3.57
N MET A 10 6.26 -10.90 4.78
CA MET A 10 6.41 -10.08 5.98
C MET A 10 6.77 -10.93 7.19
N SER A 11 7.48 -10.32 8.16
CA SER A 11 7.73 -10.95 9.47
C SER A 11 6.42 -11.18 10.21
N GLU A 12 6.37 -12.22 11.05
CA GLU A 12 5.21 -12.54 11.90
C GLU A 12 4.73 -11.35 12.74
N ARG A 13 5.65 -10.57 13.33
CA ARG A 13 5.32 -9.35 14.10
C ARG A 13 4.49 -8.34 13.30
N ARG A 14 4.81 -8.15 12.01
CA ARG A 14 4.07 -7.24 11.12
C ARG A 14 2.71 -7.80 10.74
N LEU A 15 2.64 -9.11 10.49
CA LEU A 15 1.38 -9.80 10.19
C LEU A 15 0.40 -9.72 11.37
N ASN A 16 0.87 -9.96 12.59
CA ASN A 16 0.04 -9.86 13.78
C ASN A 16 -0.47 -8.44 14.02
N LYS A 17 0.38 -7.42 13.80
CA LYS A 17 -0.06 -6.03 13.88
C LYS A 17 -1.17 -5.72 12.86
N LEU A 18 -1.05 -6.24 11.64
CA LEU A 18 -2.07 -6.06 10.60
C LEU A 18 -3.39 -6.75 10.97
N ARG A 19 -3.33 -7.97 11.50
CA ARG A 19 -4.50 -8.72 11.97
C ARG A 19 -5.22 -8.01 13.12
N GLN A 20 -4.47 -7.51 14.11
CA GLN A 20 -5.03 -6.76 15.23
C GLN A 20 -5.69 -5.46 14.75
N TYR A 21 -5.05 -4.74 13.84
CA TYR A 21 -5.63 -3.52 13.26
C TYR A 21 -6.94 -3.80 12.53
N ALA A 22 -7.00 -4.88 11.75
CA ALA A 22 -8.21 -5.32 11.06
C ALA A 22 -9.33 -5.65 12.06
N ALA A 23 -9.02 -6.36 13.15
CA ALA A 23 -9.98 -6.67 14.21
C ALA A 23 -10.54 -5.41 14.90
N ILE A 24 -9.68 -4.42 15.22
CA ILE A 24 -10.11 -3.14 15.82
C ILE A 24 -11.06 -2.36 14.89
N LYS A 25 -10.88 -2.51 13.57
CA LYS A 25 -11.69 -1.83 12.55
C LYS A 25 -12.93 -2.61 12.12
N ASP A 26 -13.17 -3.80 12.70
CA ASP A 26 -14.21 -4.73 12.29
C ASP A 26 -14.20 -5.01 10.77
N LYS A 27 -12.99 -5.25 10.24
CA LYS A 27 -12.75 -5.50 8.82
C LYS A 27 -11.85 -6.71 8.63
N THR A 28 -11.93 -7.32 7.45
CA THR A 28 -10.97 -8.34 7.03
C THR A 28 -9.63 -7.70 6.66
N VAL A 29 -8.54 -8.45 6.79
CA VAL A 29 -7.20 -8.00 6.32
C VAL A 29 -7.23 -7.63 4.84
N THR A 30 -7.99 -8.38 4.04
CA THR A 30 -8.21 -8.09 2.62
C THR A 30 -8.84 -6.72 2.42
N GLN A 31 -9.93 -6.41 3.11
CA GLN A 31 -10.58 -5.10 3.01
C GLN A 31 -9.68 -3.96 3.46
N ILE A 32 -8.84 -4.16 4.49
CA ILE A 32 -7.85 -3.15 4.88
C ILE A 32 -6.86 -2.87 3.74
N VAL A 33 -6.41 -3.91 3.05
CA VAL A 33 -5.48 -3.77 1.91
C VAL A 33 -6.18 -3.13 0.72
N GLU A 34 -7.41 -3.54 0.40
CA GLU A 34 -8.24 -2.93 -0.66
C GLU A 34 -8.48 -1.44 -0.37
N ASP A 35 -8.92 -1.10 0.84
CA ASP A 35 -9.10 0.28 1.29
C ASP A 35 -7.82 1.13 1.18
N TRP A 36 -6.64 0.52 1.33
CA TRP A 36 -5.36 1.21 1.15
C TRP A 36 -5.00 1.37 -0.32
N VAL A 37 -5.26 0.35 -1.15
CA VAL A 37 -5.05 0.39 -2.59
C VAL A 37 -5.95 1.45 -3.23
N ASP A 38 -7.23 1.52 -2.82
CA ASP A 38 -8.21 2.47 -3.34
C ASP A 38 -7.88 3.95 -3.01
N ARG A 39 -7.02 4.19 -2.01
CA ARG A 39 -6.52 5.53 -1.68
C ARG A 39 -5.33 5.95 -2.52
N LEU A 40 -4.70 5.02 -3.24
CA LEU A 40 -3.58 5.35 -4.11
C LEU A 40 -4.11 6.20 -5.28
N PRO A 41 -3.39 7.27 -5.68
CA PRO A 41 -3.79 8.02 -6.85
C PRO A 41 -3.77 7.11 -8.08
N ASN A 42 -4.82 7.19 -8.90
CA ASN A 42 -4.85 6.54 -10.20
C ASN A 42 -3.77 7.18 -11.06
N LYS A 43 -2.58 6.58 -11.10
CA LYS A 43 -1.54 6.98 -12.03
C LYS A 43 -2.06 6.58 -13.42
N ASN A 44 -2.56 7.54 -14.20
CA ASN A 44 -2.65 7.35 -15.64
C ASN A 44 -1.21 7.05 -16.09
N ILE A 45 -0.93 5.80 -16.48
CA ILE A 45 0.41 5.30 -16.82
C ILE A 45 0.96 5.96 -18.10
N GLU A 46 0.38 7.07 -18.56
CA GLU A 46 0.86 7.84 -19.71
C GLU A 46 1.97 8.85 -19.33
N THR A 47 2.14 9.16 -18.04
CA THR A 47 3.22 10.07 -17.58
C THR A 47 4.22 9.33 -16.71
N VAL A 48 5.05 8.49 -17.33
CA VAL A 48 6.41 8.24 -16.86
C VAL A 48 7.37 8.54 -18.01
N LYS A 49 7.47 9.82 -18.35
CA LYS A 49 8.73 10.38 -18.85
C LYS A 49 9.30 11.21 -17.71
N ASN A 50 10.25 10.60 -17.00
CA ASN A 50 11.22 11.22 -16.10
C ASN A 50 10.69 12.02 -14.91
N ASP A 51 10.47 11.37 -13.76
CA ASP A 51 10.42 12.07 -12.48
C ASP A 51 11.29 11.34 -11.45
N ALA A 52 12.59 11.59 -11.53
CA ALA A 52 13.57 11.21 -10.51
C ALA A 52 13.53 12.13 -9.26
N ASP A 53 12.48 12.94 -9.07
CA ASP A 53 12.47 14.01 -8.07
C ASP A 53 11.50 13.83 -6.89
N LEU A 54 10.70 12.75 -6.84
CA LEU A 54 9.70 12.61 -5.77
C LEU A 54 10.24 12.16 -4.39
N PHE A 55 11.52 11.80 -4.28
CA PHE A 55 12.14 11.45 -2.98
C PHE A 55 13.44 12.19 -2.67
N SER A 56 13.77 13.26 -3.41
CA SER A 56 14.96 14.07 -3.10
C SER A 56 14.65 15.04 -1.95
N VAL A 57 14.71 14.54 -0.72
CA VAL A 57 14.73 15.38 0.48
C VAL A 57 16.06 16.13 0.48
N LYS A 58 16.06 17.40 0.07
CA LYS A 58 17.26 18.25 0.13
C LYS A 58 17.65 18.45 1.61
N PRO A 59 18.90 18.18 2.02
CA PRO A 59 19.34 18.51 3.36
C PRO A 59 19.43 20.03 3.52
N THR A 60 18.84 20.53 4.61
CA THR A 60 18.93 21.93 5.02
C THR A 60 20.24 22.14 5.76
N ALA A 61 21.15 22.95 5.20
CA ALA A 61 22.25 23.60 5.88
C ALA A 61 22.69 24.83 5.07
#